data_AF-A0A7E6FSG7-F1
#
_entry.id   AF-A0A7E6FSG7-F1
#
_cell.length_a   1.000
_cell.length_b   1.000
_cell.length_c   1.000
_cell.angle_alpha   90.00
_cell.angle_beta   90.00
_cell.angle_gamma   90.00
#
_symmetry.space_group_name_H-M   'P 1'
#
loop_
_entity.id
_entity.type
_entity.pdbx_description
1 polymer ?
#
loop_
_entity_poly.entity_id
_entity_poly.type
_entity_poly.pdbx_seq_one_letter_code
_entity_poly.pdbx_strand_id
1 'polypeptide(L)'
;MAPQHSATVRYIHVLYLILLPFCEGFSIDHTLIEGNVGGKIAETVVILVKSQNILMEDYSFLRRLAAVQSNDGIPFTPDKGGIWRVTTDQLETVQEACGKSLMSYCNIGQERFNVEMVSANYTELDKPLYSGYAMALYLLTLGDIIPMNLTDQAEYWKKFIVPEGNVTTFIQNTNIPEVPDQCRKSEDTPRNEVESYCLFQSPCTREAIALKIYFFAHSDPTRFIRCTEWGASFIQICVPGTVWSQMNVTCLHKAGSFIFRRKKGGGTKDKHYLNNASHIFSALLPCLMFCLLQAFILNKSFF
;
A
#
# COMPACT_ATOMS: atom_id res chain seq x y z
N MET A 1 -22.76 7.55 69.39
CA MET A 1 -22.45 8.47 68.27
C MET A 1 -21.43 7.75 67.37
N ALA A 2 -21.79 7.52 66.12
CA ALA A 2 -21.10 6.64 65.18
C ALA A 2 -19.89 7.31 64.50
N PRO A 3 -18.86 6.54 64.07
CA PRO A 3 -17.73 7.08 63.33
C PRO A 3 -18.01 7.10 61.82
N GLN A 4 -17.75 8.25 61.18
CA GLN A 4 -17.74 8.41 59.73
C GLN A 4 -16.41 7.89 59.16
N HIS A 5 -16.41 6.65 58.69
CA HIS A 5 -15.46 6.18 57.68
C HIS A 5 -16.25 5.83 56.41
N SER A 6 -15.62 5.99 55.25
CA SER A 6 -16.06 5.53 53.91
C SER A 6 -16.53 6.64 52.95
N ALA A 7 -15.58 7.44 52.47
CA ALA A 7 -15.74 8.14 51.19
C ALA A 7 -14.46 8.13 50.33
N THR A 8 -13.28 7.93 50.93
CA THR A 8 -11.99 8.03 50.24
C THR A 8 -11.57 6.78 49.45
N VAL A 9 -12.09 5.60 49.78
CA VAL A 9 -11.66 4.33 49.13
C VAL A 9 -12.38 4.07 47.79
N ARG A 10 -13.53 4.72 47.53
CA ARG A 10 -14.29 4.54 46.28
C ARG A 10 -13.74 5.34 45.10
N TYR A 11 -12.94 6.38 45.34
CA TYR A 11 -12.39 7.23 44.28
C TYR A 11 -11.13 6.63 43.61
N ILE A 12 -10.34 5.83 44.34
CA ILE A 12 -9.09 5.25 43.82
C ILE A 12 -9.37 4.10 42.83
N HIS A 13 -10.44 3.32 43.05
CA HIS A 13 -10.83 2.25 42.12
C HIS A 13 -11.47 2.78 40.82
N VAL A 14 -12.16 3.93 40.87
CA VAL A 14 -12.75 4.54 39.67
C VAL A 14 -11.70 5.24 38.81
N LEU A 15 -10.64 5.81 39.42
CA LEU A 15 -9.54 6.41 38.66
C LEU A 15 -8.67 5.37 37.93
N TYR A 16 -8.51 4.16 38.49
CA TYR A 16 -7.71 3.09 37.87
C TYR A 16 -8.45 2.38 36.71
N LEU A 17 -9.79 2.42 36.69
CA LEU A 17 -10.63 1.83 35.63
C LEU A 17 -10.84 2.76 34.43
N ILE A 18 -10.46 4.06 34.52
CA ILE A 18 -10.59 5.03 33.41
C ILE A 18 -9.27 5.15 32.60
N LEU A 19 -8.16 4.59 33.07
CA LEU A 19 -6.84 4.63 32.39
C LEU A 19 -6.50 3.36 31.56
N LEU A 20 -7.43 2.42 31.44
CA LEU A 20 -7.29 1.24 30.58
C LEU A 20 -8.45 1.23 29.57
N PRO A 21 -8.37 1.97 28.45
CA PRO A 21 -8.06 1.29 27.20
C PRO A 21 -7.56 2.22 26.07
N PHE A 22 -6.27 2.54 25.97
CA PHE A 22 -5.68 2.98 24.70
C PHE A 22 -4.24 2.46 24.60
N CYS A 23 -4.09 1.14 24.72
CA CYS A 23 -2.93 0.49 24.14
C CYS A 23 -3.31 0.17 22.69
N GLU A 24 -3.41 1.21 21.84
CA GLU A 24 -3.38 0.98 20.40
C GLU A 24 -1.97 0.44 20.10
N GLY A 25 -1.89 -0.85 19.76
CA GLY A 25 -0.62 -1.46 19.39
C GLY A 25 -0.03 -0.69 18.22
N PHE A 26 1.08 0.00 18.45
CA PHE A 26 1.84 0.66 17.39
C PHE A 26 2.29 -0.42 16.39
N SER A 27 1.71 -0.44 15.20
CA SER A 27 2.19 -1.30 14.11
C SER A 27 3.48 -0.69 13.57
N ILE A 28 4.60 -1.40 13.71
CA ILE A 28 5.88 -0.94 13.19
C ILE A 28 5.94 -1.28 11.70
N ASP A 29 6.19 -0.28 10.86
CA ASP A 29 6.44 -0.49 9.45
C ASP A 29 7.84 -1.06 9.24
N HIS A 30 7.92 -2.37 9.05
CA HIS A 30 9.16 -3.09 8.80
C HIS A 30 9.89 -2.65 7.51
N THR A 31 9.20 -1.98 6.59
CA THR A 31 9.83 -1.48 5.36
C THR A 31 10.64 -0.20 5.57
N LEU A 32 10.47 0.46 6.72
CA LEU A 32 11.21 1.66 7.13
C LEU A 32 12.33 1.37 8.14
N ILE A 33 12.51 0.11 8.53
CA ILE A 33 13.60 -0.30 9.42
C ILE A 33 14.81 -0.68 8.57
N GLU A 34 15.96 -0.07 8.88
CA GLU A 34 17.25 -0.38 8.28
C GLU A 34 17.60 -1.86 8.43
N GLY A 35 18.11 -2.46 7.35
CA GLY A 35 18.62 -3.83 7.38
C GLY A 35 17.56 -4.93 7.40
N ASN A 36 16.26 -4.59 7.37
CA ASN A 36 15.22 -5.58 7.13
C ASN A 36 15.29 -6.09 5.70
N VAL A 37 15.27 -7.41 5.52
CA VAL A 37 15.48 -8.07 4.23
C VAL A 37 14.55 -9.27 4.08
N GLY A 38 14.53 -9.86 2.89
CA GLY A 38 13.78 -11.06 2.54
C GLY A 38 12.54 -10.81 1.70
N GLY A 39 12.07 -11.88 1.05
CA GLY A 39 11.04 -11.79 0.02
C GLY A 39 9.74 -11.14 0.46
N LYS A 40 9.30 -11.36 1.71
CA LYS A 40 8.08 -10.71 2.25
C LYS A 40 8.25 -9.19 2.38
N ILE A 41 9.43 -8.73 2.79
CA ILE A 41 9.74 -7.30 2.90
C ILE A 41 9.79 -6.69 1.49
N ALA A 42 10.50 -7.33 0.56
CA ALA A 42 10.57 -6.89 -0.83
C ALA A 42 9.19 -6.81 -1.50
N GLU A 43 8.35 -7.83 -1.30
CA GLU A 43 6.97 -7.86 -1.80
C GLU A 43 6.10 -6.76 -1.18
N THR A 44 6.23 -6.52 0.13
CA THR A 44 5.48 -5.45 0.81
C THR A 44 5.82 -4.08 0.22
N VAL A 45 7.10 -3.80 -0.03
CA VAL A 45 7.53 -2.56 -0.69
C VAL A 45 6.96 -2.43 -2.10
N VAL A 46 6.98 -3.50 -2.91
CA VAL A 46 6.37 -3.50 -4.25
C VAL A 46 4.87 -3.21 -4.18
N ILE A 47 4.16 -3.79 -3.21
CA ILE A 47 2.72 -3.52 -2.99
C ILE A 47 2.49 -2.06 -2.61
N LEU A 48 3.30 -1.50 -1.70
CA LEU A 48 3.18 -0.10 -1.29
C LEU A 48 3.39 0.84 -2.48
N VAL A 49 4.46 0.66 -3.25
CA VAL A 49 4.74 1.44 -4.48
C VAL A 49 3.55 1.38 -5.44
N LYS A 50 3.10 0.18 -5.78
CA LYS A 50 2.01 -0.03 -6.75
C LYS A 50 0.65 0.50 -6.26
N SER A 51 0.42 0.52 -4.95
CA SER A 51 -0.83 1.06 -4.37
C SER A 51 -1.03 2.55 -4.67
N GLN A 52 0.04 3.26 -5.04
CA GLN A 52 0.00 4.67 -5.43
C GLN A 52 0.00 4.88 -6.94
N ASN A 53 -0.33 3.83 -7.70
CA ASN A 53 -0.31 3.81 -9.18
C ASN A 53 1.08 4.12 -9.78
N ILE A 54 2.15 3.78 -9.05
CA ILE A 54 3.53 3.87 -9.52
C ILE A 54 3.93 2.51 -10.09
N LEU A 55 4.47 2.50 -11.31
CA LEU A 55 4.90 1.27 -12.00
C LEU A 55 3.82 0.17 -12.03
N MET A 56 2.58 0.53 -12.37
CA MET A 56 1.48 -0.43 -12.42
C MET A 56 1.69 -1.55 -13.46
N GLU A 57 2.35 -1.22 -14.57
CA GLU A 57 2.58 -2.12 -15.71
C GLU A 57 4.06 -2.52 -15.81
N ASP A 58 4.66 -2.87 -14.67
CA ASP A 58 6.05 -3.34 -14.60
C ASP A 58 6.20 -4.84 -14.87
N TYR A 59 5.10 -5.59 -15.06
CA TYR A 59 5.13 -7.05 -15.27
C TYR A 59 5.99 -7.80 -14.22
N SER A 60 5.87 -7.39 -12.95
CA SER A 60 6.63 -7.91 -11.80
C SER A 60 8.13 -7.63 -11.84
N PHE A 61 8.58 -6.76 -12.75
CA PHE A 61 10.00 -6.44 -12.91
C PHE A 61 10.61 -5.86 -11.63
N LEU A 62 9.93 -4.95 -10.92
CA LEU A 62 10.46 -4.40 -9.68
C LEU A 62 10.67 -5.49 -8.63
N ARG A 63 9.77 -6.49 -8.54
CA ARG A 63 9.94 -7.64 -7.64
C ARG A 63 11.10 -8.54 -8.07
N ARG A 64 11.26 -8.78 -9.38
CA ARG A 64 12.38 -9.55 -9.95
C ARG A 64 13.73 -8.90 -9.69
N LEU A 65 13.80 -7.57 -9.75
CA LEU A 65 15.00 -6.81 -9.43
C LEU A 65 15.49 -7.05 -8.00
N ALA A 66 14.59 -7.13 -7.01
CA ALA A 66 14.96 -7.44 -5.63
C ALA A 66 15.64 -8.83 -5.51
N ALA A 67 15.09 -9.85 -6.18
CA ALA A 67 15.65 -11.20 -6.13
C ALA A 67 16.99 -11.30 -6.86
N VAL A 68 17.09 -10.75 -8.08
CA VAL A 68 18.30 -10.90 -8.91
C VAL A 68 19.46 -10.10 -8.36
N GLN A 69 19.21 -8.87 -7.88
CA GLN A 69 20.30 -7.96 -7.52
C GLN A 69 20.86 -8.26 -6.12
N SER A 70 20.06 -8.83 -5.22
CA SER A 70 20.49 -9.01 -3.83
C SER A 70 19.93 -10.24 -3.13
N ASN A 71 19.21 -11.12 -3.83
CA ASN A 71 18.45 -12.20 -3.21
C ASN A 71 17.52 -11.67 -2.09
N ASP A 72 16.74 -10.65 -2.43
CA ASP A 72 15.87 -9.91 -1.51
C ASP A 72 16.62 -9.27 -0.33
N GLY A 73 17.89 -8.94 -0.53
CA GLY A 73 18.79 -8.38 0.48
C GLY A 73 19.39 -9.43 1.40
N ILE A 74 19.32 -10.73 1.10
CA ILE A 74 19.86 -11.79 1.96
C ILE A 74 21.24 -12.26 1.47
N PRO A 75 22.30 -12.15 2.29
CA PRO A 75 22.36 -11.49 3.60
C PRO A 75 22.38 -9.96 3.49
N PHE A 76 21.93 -9.28 4.55
CA PHE A 76 21.97 -7.82 4.59
C PHE A 76 23.42 -7.32 4.43
N THR A 77 23.58 -6.29 3.62
CA THR A 77 24.86 -5.70 3.25
C THR A 77 24.68 -4.17 3.24
N PRO A 78 25.13 -3.47 4.29
CA PRO A 78 24.91 -2.03 4.44
C PRO A 78 25.65 -1.23 3.38
N ASP A 79 25.15 -0.02 3.10
CA ASP A 79 25.73 0.95 2.17
C ASP A 79 25.92 0.39 0.75
N LYS A 80 24.99 -0.48 0.33
CA LYS A 80 24.98 -1.10 -1.00
C LYS A 80 23.66 -0.86 -1.74
N GLY A 81 22.95 0.20 -1.40
CA GLY A 81 21.70 0.58 -2.06
C GLY A 81 20.50 -0.30 -1.69
N GLY A 82 20.55 -0.93 -0.51
CA GLY A 82 19.50 -1.80 0.02
C GLY A 82 19.19 -3.04 -0.83
N ILE A 83 17.91 -3.45 -0.80
CA ILE A 83 17.44 -4.66 -1.50
C ILE A 83 17.55 -4.50 -3.02
N TRP A 84 17.33 -3.30 -3.56
CA TRP A 84 17.34 -3.08 -5.01
C TRP A 84 18.71 -2.68 -5.58
N ARG A 85 19.77 -2.68 -4.77
CA ARG A 85 21.14 -2.30 -5.19
C ARG A 85 21.18 -0.99 -5.99
N VAL A 86 20.40 -0.01 -5.56
CA VAL A 86 20.40 1.32 -6.19
C VAL A 86 21.78 1.94 -6.04
N THR A 87 22.40 2.29 -7.15
CA THR A 87 23.73 2.94 -7.18
C THR A 87 23.62 4.44 -6.90
N THR A 88 24.74 5.09 -6.57
CA THR A 88 24.78 6.54 -6.37
C THR A 88 24.30 7.30 -7.62
N ASP A 89 24.79 6.92 -8.80
CA ASP A 89 24.39 7.56 -10.07
C ASP A 89 22.89 7.43 -10.34
N GLN A 90 22.30 6.28 -10.01
CA GLN A 90 20.85 6.06 -10.12
C GLN A 90 20.07 6.93 -9.13
N LEU A 91 20.55 7.07 -7.88
CA LEU A 91 19.94 7.94 -6.89
C LEU A 91 20.01 9.42 -7.32
N GLU A 92 21.17 9.87 -7.79
CA GLU A 92 21.35 11.25 -8.29
C GLU A 92 20.43 11.54 -9.48
N THR A 93 20.31 10.59 -10.40
CA THR A 93 19.36 10.68 -11.53
C THR A 93 17.92 10.84 -11.05
N VAL A 94 17.52 10.08 -10.02
CA VAL A 94 16.19 10.19 -9.41
C VAL A 94 16.00 11.55 -8.73
N GLN A 95 16.99 12.00 -7.96
CA GLN A 95 16.94 13.28 -7.25
C GLN A 95 16.80 14.46 -8.22
N GLU A 96 17.56 14.45 -9.33
CA GLU A 96 17.43 15.45 -10.39
C GLU A 96 16.03 15.41 -11.03
N ALA A 97 15.53 14.20 -11.32
CA ALA A 97 14.20 14.02 -11.90
C ALA A 97 13.07 14.45 -10.94
N CYS A 98 13.24 14.28 -9.63
CA CYS A 98 12.30 14.76 -8.62
C CYS A 98 12.15 16.29 -8.64
N GLY A 99 13.20 17.02 -8.97
CA GLY A 99 13.13 18.48 -9.18
C GLY A 99 12.48 18.89 -10.51
N LYS A 100 12.13 17.93 -11.37
CA LYS A 100 11.70 18.15 -12.75
C LYS A 100 10.49 17.27 -13.10
N SER A 101 10.71 16.23 -13.90
CA SER A 101 9.68 15.40 -14.53
C SER A 101 8.95 14.47 -13.56
N LEU A 102 9.58 14.08 -12.44
CA LEU A 102 9.02 13.14 -11.46
C LEU A 102 8.54 13.81 -10.17
N MET A 103 8.43 15.15 -10.12
CA MET A 103 8.05 15.90 -8.91
C MET A 103 6.78 15.36 -8.23
N SER A 104 5.74 15.05 -9.00
CA SER A 104 4.49 14.49 -8.45
C SER A 104 4.70 13.13 -7.81
N TYR A 105 5.55 12.29 -8.39
CA TYR A 105 5.85 10.98 -7.82
C TYR A 105 6.69 11.11 -6.55
N CYS A 106 7.69 11.99 -6.52
CA CYS A 106 8.48 12.16 -5.31
C CYS A 106 7.66 12.76 -4.14
N ASN A 107 6.69 13.64 -4.42
CA ASN A 107 5.75 14.13 -3.41
C ASN A 107 4.87 13.03 -2.82
N ILE A 108 4.45 12.03 -3.62
CA ILE A 108 3.70 10.87 -3.11
C ILE A 108 4.52 10.13 -2.05
N GLY A 109 5.83 9.93 -2.27
CA GLY A 109 6.71 9.30 -1.31
C GLY A 109 6.72 10.02 0.04
N GLN A 110 6.82 11.35 0.02
CA GLN A 110 6.78 12.16 1.22
C GLN A 110 5.42 12.10 1.92
N GLU A 111 4.33 12.31 1.19
CA GLU A 111 2.99 12.42 1.75
C GLU A 111 2.40 11.10 2.25
N ARG A 112 2.74 9.97 1.59
CA ARG A 112 2.12 8.68 1.85
C ARG A 112 2.98 7.76 2.69
N PHE A 113 4.30 7.88 2.59
CA PHE A 113 5.25 6.97 3.20
C PHE A 113 6.24 7.65 4.14
N ASN A 114 6.23 8.99 4.21
CA ASN A 114 7.26 9.77 4.91
C ASN A 114 8.67 9.42 4.40
N VAL A 115 8.80 9.29 3.08
CA VAL A 115 10.06 9.00 2.36
C VAL A 115 10.43 10.22 1.51
N GLU A 116 11.48 10.94 1.92
CA GLU A 116 11.93 12.15 1.24
C GLU A 116 13.05 11.85 0.22
N MET A 117 12.69 11.54 -1.03
CA MET A 117 13.70 11.09 -1.99
C MET A 117 14.66 12.19 -2.47
N VAL A 118 14.21 13.44 -2.51
CA VAL A 118 14.98 14.60 -3.00
C VAL A 118 16.27 14.82 -2.20
N SER A 119 16.19 14.66 -0.88
CA SER A 119 17.30 14.87 0.04
C SER A 119 17.78 13.57 0.70
N ALA A 120 17.31 12.41 0.23
CA ALA A 120 17.68 11.13 0.80
C ALA A 120 19.20 10.93 0.74
N ASN A 121 19.79 10.56 1.87
CA ASN A 121 21.19 10.14 1.89
C ASN A 121 21.30 8.70 1.38
N TYR A 122 22.44 8.37 0.77
CA TYR A 122 22.66 7.03 0.22
C TYR A 122 22.51 5.92 1.29
N THR A 123 22.89 6.19 2.54
CA THR A 123 22.72 5.25 3.66
C THR A 123 21.26 4.95 3.99
N GLU A 124 20.33 5.87 3.67
CA GLU A 124 18.89 5.63 3.90
C GLU A 124 18.33 4.56 2.98
N LEU A 125 19.02 4.24 1.88
CA LEU A 125 18.64 3.14 0.99
C LEU A 125 18.70 1.77 1.68
N ASP A 126 19.38 1.65 2.82
CA ASP A 126 19.37 0.43 3.63
C ASP A 126 18.00 0.17 4.29
N LYS A 127 17.07 1.14 4.24
CA LYS A 127 15.64 0.93 4.50
C LYS A 127 14.98 0.35 3.23
N PRO A 128 14.25 -0.78 3.31
CA PRO A 128 13.63 -1.42 2.15
C PRO A 128 12.76 -0.52 1.29
N LEU A 129 11.94 0.33 1.92
CA LEU A 129 11.03 1.21 1.19
C LEU A 129 11.80 2.29 0.44
N TYR A 130 12.89 2.83 1.01
CA TYR A 130 13.73 3.82 0.33
C TYR A 130 14.37 3.24 -0.92
N SER A 131 15.05 2.09 -0.81
CA SER A 131 15.70 1.45 -1.98
C SER A 131 14.68 1.02 -3.04
N GLY A 132 13.55 0.44 -2.65
CA GLY A 132 12.52 0.03 -3.61
C GLY A 132 11.82 1.21 -4.29
N TYR A 133 11.55 2.30 -3.55
CA TYR A 133 10.97 3.51 -4.10
C TYR A 133 11.95 4.23 -5.03
N ALA A 134 13.22 4.33 -4.65
CA ALA A 134 14.27 4.91 -5.50
C ALA A 134 14.41 4.14 -6.82
N MET A 135 14.47 2.79 -6.79
CA MET A 135 14.52 1.99 -8.00
C MET A 135 13.24 2.16 -8.84
N ALA A 136 12.07 2.25 -8.20
CA ALA A 136 10.82 2.47 -8.93
C ALA A 136 10.82 3.81 -9.69
N LEU A 137 11.27 4.89 -9.04
CA LEU A 137 11.41 6.20 -9.66
C LEU A 137 12.49 6.19 -10.76
N TYR A 138 13.61 5.50 -10.54
CA TYR A 138 14.65 5.37 -11.57
C TYR A 138 14.10 4.69 -12.83
N LEU A 139 13.30 3.64 -12.70
CA LEU A 139 12.65 3.03 -13.86
C LEU A 139 11.74 4.01 -14.61
N LEU A 140 11.09 4.95 -13.92
CA LEU A 140 10.30 6.00 -14.57
C LEU A 140 11.17 7.04 -15.29
N THR A 141 12.39 7.32 -14.83
CA THR A 141 13.29 8.28 -15.52
C THR A 141 13.76 7.76 -16.87
N LEU A 142 13.83 6.43 -17.04
CA LEU A 142 14.23 5.79 -18.30
C LEU A 142 13.26 6.10 -19.44
N GLY A 143 11.98 6.35 -19.13
CA GLY A 143 10.95 6.65 -20.13
C GLY A 143 10.71 5.53 -21.16
N ASP A 144 11.20 4.32 -20.90
CA ASP A 144 11.08 3.14 -21.76
C ASP A 144 10.01 2.19 -21.19
N ILE A 145 9.42 1.37 -22.07
CA ILE A 145 8.39 0.40 -21.69
C ILE A 145 9.09 -0.84 -21.13
N ILE A 146 8.77 -1.18 -19.88
CA ILE A 146 9.27 -2.42 -19.27
C ILE A 146 8.70 -3.61 -20.05
N PRO A 147 9.55 -4.51 -20.61
CA PRO A 147 9.06 -5.64 -21.37
C PRO A 147 8.26 -6.60 -20.51
N MET A 148 7.30 -7.28 -21.14
CA MET A 148 6.43 -8.22 -20.43
C MET A 148 7.07 -9.58 -20.20
N ASN A 149 7.80 -10.09 -21.19
CA ASN A 149 8.34 -11.44 -21.14
C ASN A 149 9.70 -11.46 -20.42
N LEU A 150 10.01 -12.60 -19.80
CA LEU A 150 11.16 -12.72 -18.93
C LEU A 150 12.50 -12.50 -19.66
N THR A 151 12.62 -12.98 -20.89
CA THR A 151 13.84 -12.84 -21.70
C THR A 151 14.12 -11.38 -22.03
N ASP A 152 13.11 -10.65 -22.49
CA ASP A 152 13.25 -9.23 -22.82
C ASP A 152 13.43 -8.39 -21.55
N GLN A 153 12.86 -8.79 -20.42
CA GLN A 153 13.18 -8.18 -19.12
C GLN A 153 14.64 -8.39 -18.72
N ALA A 154 15.22 -9.56 -19.01
CA ALA A 154 16.63 -9.81 -18.75
C ALA A 154 17.53 -8.89 -19.60
N GLU A 155 17.19 -8.72 -20.88
CA GLU A 155 17.88 -7.77 -21.76
C GLU A 155 17.68 -6.32 -21.33
N TYR A 156 16.47 -5.95 -20.89
CA TYR A 156 16.16 -4.63 -20.34
C TYR A 156 16.97 -4.34 -19.07
N TRP A 157 17.02 -5.31 -18.14
CA TRP A 157 17.81 -5.23 -16.92
C TRP A 157 19.29 -5.02 -17.24
N LYS A 158 19.84 -5.80 -18.18
CA LYS A 158 21.22 -5.63 -18.62
C LYS A 158 21.42 -4.23 -19.22
N LYS A 159 20.55 -3.81 -20.14
CA LYS A 159 20.68 -2.52 -20.84
C LYS A 159 20.66 -1.30 -19.91
N PHE A 160 19.76 -1.28 -18.92
CA PHE A 160 19.46 -0.05 -18.17
C PHE A 160 19.81 -0.08 -16.68
N ILE A 161 19.97 -1.27 -16.10
CA ILE A 161 20.16 -1.45 -14.66
C ILE A 161 21.58 -1.92 -14.35
N VAL A 162 22.04 -3.00 -14.99
CA VAL A 162 23.37 -3.59 -14.78
C VAL A 162 24.00 -3.95 -16.16
N PRO A 163 24.67 -3.01 -16.84
CA PRO A 163 25.31 -3.22 -18.16
C PRO A 163 26.23 -4.43 -18.25
N GLU A 164 26.98 -4.69 -17.18
CA GLU A 164 27.90 -5.84 -17.06
C GLU A 164 27.19 -7.14 -16.63
N GLY A 165 25.87 -7.10 -16.51
CA GLY A 165 25.04 -8.21 -16.07
C GLY A 165 24.95 -9.35 -17.08
N ASN A 166 24.69 -10.55 -16.58
CA ASN A 166 24.44 -11.74 -17.39
C ASN A 166 22.95 -12.07 -17.43
N VAL A 167 22.36 -12.05 -18.62
CA VAL A 167 20.92 -12.32 -18.84
C VAL A 167 20.50 -13.70 -18.32
N THR A 168 21.38 -14.69 -18.38
CA THR A 168 21.13 -16.03 -17.84
C THR A 168 20.98 -16.00 -16.32
N THR A 169 21.78 -15.19 -15.64
CA THR A 169 21.68 -14.99 -14.18
C THR A 169 20.35 -14.35 -13.81
N PHE A 170 19.89 -13.37 -14.60
CA PHE A 170 18.57 -12.80 -14.41
C PHE A 170 17.48 -13.88 -14.55
N ILE A 171 17.47 -14.63 -15.66
CA ILE A 171 16.45 -15.66 -15.91
C ILE A 171 16.46 -16.75 -14.81
N GLN A 172 17.63 -17.20 -14.38
CA GLN A 172 17.74 -18.26 -13.36
C GLN A 172 17.33 -17.79 -11.96
N ASN A 173 17.70 -16.56 -11.59
CA ASN A 173 17.46 -16.02 -10.24
C ASN A 173 16.12 -15.31 -10.12
N THR A 174 15.35 -15.21 -11.20
CA THR A 174 13.97 -14.70 -11.22
C THR A 174 12.91 -15.79 -11.12
N ASN A 175 13.26 -17.03 -10.77
CA ASN A 175 12.33 -18.08 -10.33
C ASN A 175 11.67 -17.75 -8.97
N ILE A 176 11.30 -16.48 -8.80
CA ILE A 176 10.17 -16.07 -8.00
C ILE A 176 8.97 -16.74 -8.66
N PRO A 177 8.20 -17.57 -7.95
CA PRO A 177 6.96 -18.10 -8.51
C PRO A 177 6.16 -16.90 -9.04
N GLU A 178 5.86 -16.90 -10.34
CA GLU A 178 4.94 -15.95 -10.92
C GLU A 178 3.60 -16.18 -10.25
N VAL A 179 3.15 -15.20 -9.45
CA VAL A 179 2.12 -15.37 -8.41
C VAL A 179 2.68 -16.12 -7.19
N PRO A 180 2.41 -15.70 -5.94
CA PRO A 180 2.75 -16.52 -4.79
C PRO A 180 2.10 -17.90 -4.96
N ASP A 181 2.88 -18.89 -5.40
CA ASP A 181 2.63 -20.31 -5.14
C ASP A 181 2.86 -20.60 -3.65
N GLN A 182 2.36 -19.74 -2.76
CA GLN A 182 2.06 -20.12 -1.38
C GLN A 182 0.66 -20.73 -1.32
N CYS A 183 0.44 -21.73 -2.16
CA CYS A 183 -0.58 -22.76 -1.98
C CYS A 183 0.01 -24.12 -2.35
N ARG A 184 1.27 -24.39 -1.96
CA ARG A 184 1.73 -25.77 -1.83
C ARG A 184 1.17 -26.30 -0.52
N LYS A 185 0.31 -27.31 -0.61
CA LYS A 185 -0.22 -28.08 0.53
C LYS A 185 0.91 -28.39 1.52
N SER A 186 0.90 -27.82 2.72
CA SER A 186 1.57 -28.46 3.85
C SER A 186 0.61 -29.51 4.37
N GLU A 187 0.88 -30.79 4.11
CA GLU A 187 0.02 -31.89 4.57
C GLU A 187 0.04 -32.11 6.10
N ASP A 188 0.77 -31.31 6.87
CA ASP A 188 1.01 -31.56 8.30
C ASP A 188 0.71 -30.37 9.24
N THR A 189 -0.41 -29.65 9.10
CA THR A 189 -0.76 -28.62 10.12
C THR A 189 -2.22 -28.76 10.61
N PRO A 190 -2.45 -28.83 11.94
CA PRO A 190 -3.79 -29.01 12.52
C PRO A 190 -4.77 -27.90 12.17
N ARG A 191 -6.04 -28.30 12.03
CA ARG A 191 -7.18 -27.64 11.34
C ARG A 191 -7.67 -26.29 11.89
N ASN A 192 -7.07 -25.68 12.90
CA ASN A 192 -7.70 -24.55 13.58
C ASN A 192 -6.74 -23.34 13.60
N GLU A 193 -7.09 -22.27 12.86
CA GLU A 193 -6.38 -20.97 12.67
C GLU A 193 -5.59 -20.71 11.36
N VAL A 194 -5.98 -21.29 10.21
CA VAL A 194 -5.44 -20.85 8.89
C VAL A 194 -6.54 -20.62 7.84
N GLU A 195 -7.67 -20.05 8.26
CA GLU A 195 -8.82 -19.84 7.36
C GLU A 195 -9.19 -18.36 7.28
N SER A 196 -8.41 -17.55 6.55
CA SER A 196 -8.94 -16.26 6.11
C SER A 196 -8.25 -15.55 4.93
N TYR A 197 -7.14 -16.05 4.35
CA TYR A 197 -6.46 -15.31 3.26
C TYR A 197 -6.07 -16.11 2.01
N CYS A 198 -6.34 -17.42 1.94
CA CYS A 198 -5.98 -18.26 0.77
C CYS A 198 -7.15 -18.91 0.02
N LEU A 199 -8.36 -18.33 0.09
CA LEU A 199 -9.51 -18.79 -0.71
C LEU A 199 -9.80 -17.92 -1.94
N PHE A 200 -8.94 -16.94 -2.27
CA PHE A 200 -9.10 -16.19 -3.51
C PHE A 200 -8.47 -16.95 -4.68
N GLN A 201 -9.22 -17.90 -5.22
CA GLN A 201 -8.88 -18.50 -6.51
C GLN A 201 -8.96 -17.39 -7.57
N SER A 202 -7.83 -17.06 -8.19
CA SER A 202 -7.79 -15.98 -9.18
C SER A 202 -8.83 -16.25 -10.28
N PRO A 203 -9.73 -15.30 -10.56
CA PRO A 203 -10.77 -15.47 -11.56
C PRO A 203 -10.21 -15.38 -12.99
N CYS A 204 -8.92 -15.07 -13.14
CA CYS A 204 -8.21 -15.01 -14.41
C CYS A 204 -7.86 -16.42 -14.94
N THR A 205 -8.88 -17.25 -15.14
CA THR A 205 -8.69 -18.59 -15.71
C THR A 205 -8.45 -18.53 -17.22
N ARG A 206 -7.87 -19.60 -17.80
CA ARG A 206 -7.66 -19.68 -19.26
C ARG A 206 -9.00 -19.63 -20.01
N GLU A 207 -10.04 -20.20 -19.43
CA GLU A 207 -11.40 -20.20 -19.96
C GLU A 207 -11.99 -18.79 -19.96
N ALA A 208 -11.83 -18.05 -18.87
CA ALA A 208 -12.25 -16.64 -18.79
C ALA A 208 -11.56 -15.78 -19.86
N ILE A 209 -10.26 -15.97 -20.04
CA ILE A 209 -9.47 -15.23 -21.04
C ILE A 209 -9.88 -15.60 -22.47
N ALA A 210 -10.11 -16.89 -22.74
CA ALA A 210 -10.61 -17.34 -24.05
C ALA A 210 -11.97 -16.72 -24.40
N LEU A 211 -12.77 -16.40 -23.36
CA LEU A 211 -14.04 -15.69 -23.49
C LEU A 211 -13.90 -14.15 -23.45
N LYS A 212 -12.66 -13.63 -23.44
CA LYS A 212 -12.35 -12.20 -23.34
C LYS A 212 -12.94 -11.52 -22.10
N ILE A 213 -13.04 -12.26 -20.99
CA ILE A 213 -13.50 -11.74 -19.70
C ILE A 213 -12.26 -11.37 -18.89
N TYR A 214 -11.96 -10.08 -18.85
CA TYR A 214 -10.74 -9.56 -18.20
C TYR A 214 -10.99 -8.86 -16.87
N PHE A 215 -12.22 -8.75 -16.42
CA PHE A 215 -12.54 -7.90 -15.28
C PHE A 215 -13.51 -8.60 -14.34
N PHE A 216 -13.14 -8.66 -13.06
CA PHE A 216 -13.85 -9.41 -12.04
C PHE A 216 -14.04 -8.59 -10.78
N ALA A 217 -15.11 -8.89 -10.04
CA ALA A 217 -15.40 -8.24 -8.78
C ALA A 217 -14.38 -8.68 -7.71
N HIS A 218 -13.93 -7.71 -6.92
CA HIS A 218 -13.18 -7.96 -5.71
C HIS A 218 -14.14 -8.01 -4.50
N SER A 219 -13.73 -8.62 -3.39
CA SER A 219 -14.52 -8.67 -2.15
C SER A 219 -14.78 -7.28 -1.57
N ASP A 220 -13.79 -6.40 -1.63
CA ASP A 220 -13.92 -4.95 -1.43
C ASP A 220 -14.61 -4.30 -2.65
N PRO A 221 -15.82 -3.71 -2.50
CA PRO A 221 -16.57 -3.12 -3.60
C PRO A 221 -15.93 -1.86 -4.17
N THR A 222 -14.94 -1.27 -3.49
CA THR A 222 -14.14 -0.14 -4.02
C THR A 222 -12.97 -0.61 -4.87
N ARG A 223 -12.86 -1.91 -5.13
CA ARG A 223 -11.80 -2.52 -5.93
C ARG A 223 -12.38 -3.48 -6.97
N PHE A 224 -11.58 -3.78 -7.97
CA PHE A 224 -11.87 -4.82 -8.96
C PHE A 224 -10.58 -5.50 -9.36
N ILE A 225 -10.71 -6.61 -10.08
CA ILE A 225 -9.57 -7.42 -10.53
C ILE A 225 -9.52 -7.34 -12.04
N ARG A 226 -8.38 -6.91 -12.57
CA ARG A 226 -8.06 -6.89 -14.00
C ARG A 226 -7.15 -8.07 -14.33
N CYS A 227 -7.58 -8.90 -15.25
CA CYS A 227 -6.81 -9.97 -15.83
C CYS A 227 -6.09 -9.49 -17.09
N THR A 228 -4.97 -10.11 -17.36
CA THR A 228 -4.27 -10.00 -18.64
C THR A 228 -4.68 -11.12 -19.59
N GLU A 229 -4.27 -11.04 -20.85
CA GLU A 229 -4.45 -12.10 -21.85
C GLU A 229 -3.67 -13.39 -21.54
N TRP A 230 -2.84 -13.40 -20.50
CA TRP A 230 -1.97 -14.53 -20.16
C TRP A 230 -2.22 -15.11 -18.75
N GLY A 231 -3.25 -14.65 -18.03
CA GLY A 231 -3.66 -15.23 -16.74
C GLY A 231 -3.23 -14.44 -15.51
N ALA A 232 -2.38 -13.42 -15.66
CA ALA A 232 -2.00 -12.58 -14.52
C ALA A 232 -3.17 -11.70 -14.05
N SER A 233 -3.35 -11.59 -12.74
CA SER A 233 -4.41 -10.81 -12.08
C SER A 233 -3.84 -9.61 -11.33
N PHE A 234 -4.48 -8.45 -11.47
CA PHE A 234 -4.11 -7.21 -10.79
C PHE A 234 -5.33 -6.63 -10.08
N ILE A 235 -5.19 -6.30 -8.80
CA ILE A 235 -6.24 -5.56 -8.08
C ILE A 235 -6.12 -4.08 -8.46
N GLN A 236 -7.24 -3.48 -8.80
CA GLN A 236 -7.38 -2.09 -9.19
C GLN A 236 -8.34 -1.40 -8.23
N ILE A 237 -8.06 -0.15 -7.89
CA ILE A 237 -8.89 0.67 -7.00
C ILE A 237 -9.83 1.52 -7.86
N CYS A 238 -11.11 1.53 -7.52
CA CYS A 238 -12.08 2.43 -8.12
C CYS A 238 -11.83 3.87 -7.71
N VAL A 239 -12.20 4.83 -8.55
CA VAL A 239 -12.15 6.26 -8.21
C VAL A 239 -12.91 6.52 -6.90
N PRO A 240 -12.39 7.35 -5.97
CA PRO A 240 -13.09 7.64 -4.72
C PRO A 240 -14.56 8.03 -4.90
N GLY A 241 -15.45 7.42 -4.11
CA GLY A 241 -16.91 7.61 -4.23
C GLY A 241 -17.60 6.74 -5.27
N THR A 242 -16.86 5.84 -5.93
CA THR A 242 -17.40 4.83 -6.86
C THR A 242 -17.18 3.41 -6.32
N VAL A 243 -17.98 2.46 -6.82
CA VAL A 243 -17.93 1.03 -6.50
C VAL A 243 -17.98 0.21 -7.79
N TRP A 244 -17.29 -0.92 -7.81
CA TRP A 244 -17.24 -1.81 -8.96
C TRP A 244 -18.63 -2.39 -9.29
N SER A 245 -19.01 -2.33 -10.57
CA SER A 245 -20.20 -2.98 -11.10
C SER A 245 -19.79 -4.06 -12.09
N GLN A 246 -19.90 -5.32 -11.69
CA GLN A 246 -19.59 -6.46 -12.57
C GLN A 246 -20.45 -6.47 -13.84
N MET A 247 -21.71 -6.01 -13.74
CA MET A 247 -22.64 -5.95 -14.86
C MET A 247 -22.22 -4.93 -15.92
N ASN A 248 -21.68 -3.79 -15.50
CA ASN A 248 -21.26 -2.72 -16.42
C ASN A 248 -19.75 -2.76 -16.71
N VAL A 249 -19.03 -3.68 -16.04
CA VAL A 249 -17.57 -3.84 -16.14
C VAL A 249 -16.85 -2.50 -15.90
N THR A 250 -17.33 -1.73 -14.92
CA THR A 250 -16.80 -0.40 -14.61
C THR A 250 -17.14 0.03 -13.18
N CYS A 251 -16.44 1.03 -12.67
CA CYS A 251 -16.75 1.64 -11.37
C CYS A 251 -17.86 2.69 -11.54
N LEU A 252 -18.95 2.53 -10.78
CA LEU A 252 -20.09 3.44 -10.79
C LEU A 252 -20.15 4.23 -9.49
N HIS A 253 -20.56 5.49 -9.54
CA HIS A 253 -20.91 6.20 -8.31
C HIS A 253 -21.96 5.41 -7.53
N LYS A 254 -21.80 5.33 -6.21
CA LYS A 254 -22.88 4.81 -5.35
C LYS A 254 -24.12 5.63 -5.65
N ALA A 255 -25.05 5.06 -6.39
CA ALA A 255 -26.35 5.66 -6.59
C ALA A 255 -26.95 5.81 -5.19
N GLY A 256 -27.07 7.06 -4.71
CA GLY A 256 -27.90 7.33 -3.55
C GLY A 256 -29.28 6.81 -3.89
N SER A 257 -29.66 5.68 -3.27
CA SER A 257 -31.02 5.13 -3.17
C SER A 257 -32.05 5.77 -4.12
N PHE A 258 -31.90 5.55 -5.43
CA PHE A 258 -32.95 5.88 -6.39
C PHE A 258 -34.03 4.82 -6.25
N ILE A 259 -34.93 5.02 -5.28
CA ILE A 259 -36.22 4.37 -5.28
C ILE A 259 -36.89 4.75 -6.60
N PHE A 260 -37.02 3.77 -7.49
CA PHE A 260 -37.98 3.81 -8.58
C PHE A 260 -39.37 4.03 -7.97
N ARG A 261 -39.77 5.29 -7.77
CA ARG A 261 -41.19 5.62 -7.62
C ARG A 261 -41.83 5.35 -8.98
N ARG A 262 -42.39 4.15 -9.13
CA ARG A 262 -43.51 3.93 -10.05
C ARG A 262 -44.49 5.09 -9.86
N LYS A 263 -44.66 5.92 -10.88
CA LYS A 263 -45.80 6.84 -10.97
C LYS A 263 -47.08 6.00 -10.93
N LYS A 264 -47.80 6.03 -9.81
CA LYS A 264 -49.26 5.96 -9.79
C LYS A 264 -49.76 7.26 -9.16
N GLY A 265 -50.69 7.90 -9.85
CA GLY A 265 -51.08 9.29 -9.65
C GLY A 265 -51.97 9.57 -8.44
N GLY A 266 -52.44 10.83 -8.41
CA GLY A 266 -53.32 11.44 -7.40
C GLY A 266 -52.50 12.12 -6.30
N GLY A 267 -52.31 13.44 -6.32
CA GLY A 267 -53.24 14.41 -5.71
C GLY A 267 -53.06 14.37 -4.19
N THR A 268 -52.36 15.30 -3.55
CA THR A 268 -52.87 16.63 -3.17
C THR A 268 -51.75 17.61 -2.81
N LYS A 269 -52.09 18.89 -2.89
CA LYS A 269 -51.29 20.06 -2.54
C LYS A 269 -51.05 20.11 -1.02
N ASP A 270 -49.87 20.57 -0.59
CA ASP A 270 -49.79 21.75 0.27
C ASP A 270 -48.36 22.30 0.42
N LYS A 271 -48.33 23.58 0.77
CA LYS A 271 -47.27 24.54 0.55
C LYS A 271 -46.29 24.63 1.73
N HIS A 272 -45.14 25.24 1.38
CA HIS A 272 -44.40 26.25 2.13
C HIS A 272 -43.23 25.87 3.07
N TYR A 273 -42.12 26.50 2.68
CA TYR A 273 -41.04 27.13 3.43
C TYR A 273 -39.74 26.39 3.78
N LEU A 274 -38.69 27.05 3.28
CA LEU A 274 -37.26 26.98 3.50
C LEU A 274 -36.84 26.84 4.98
N ASN A 275 -35.64 26.24 5.16
CA ASN A 275 -34.53 26.65 6.05
C ASN A 275 -33.95 25.48 6.84
N ASN A 276 -32.69 25.10 6.56
CA ASN A 276 -31.54 25.51 7.38
C ASN A 276 -30.31 24.65 7.08
N ALA A 277 -29.27 25.33 6.59
CA ALA A 277 -27.89 24.93 6.76
C ALA A 277 -27.45 25.41 8.16
N SER A 278 -26.99 24.47 9.00
CA SER A 278 -26.01 24.64 10.09
C SER A 278 -26.23 23.53 11.10
N HIS A 279 -25.22 22.70 11.35
CA HIS A 279 -24.88 22.02 12.63
C HIS A 279 -24.05 20.74 12.38
N ILE A 280 -22.82 20.89 11.85
CA ILE A 280 -21.75 19.91 12.10
C ILE A 280 -20.42 20.68 12.19
N PHE A 281 -20.23 21.44 13.28
CA PHE A 281 -18.95 22.00 13.68
C PHE A 281 -18.97 22.18 15.21
N SER A 282 -18.82 21.09 15.98
CA SER A 282 -18.67 21.17 17.44
C SER A 282 -18.20 19.86 18.10
N ALA A 283 -17.31 19.08 17.47
CA ALA A 283 -16.80 17.85 18.11
C ALA A 283 -15.28 17.60 17.96
N LEU A 284 -14.50 18.54 17.42
CA LEU A 284 -13.06 18.37 17.25
C LEU A 284 -12.18 19.29 18.11
N LEU A 285 -12.78 20.19 18.90
CA LEU A 285 -12.02 21.11 19.75
C LEU A 285 -11.48 20.55 21.09
N PRO A 286 -11.98 19.44 21.69
CA PRO A 286 -11.40 18.95 22.94
C PRO A 286 -10.13 18.10 22.75
N CYS A 287 -9.94 17.44 21.59
CA CYS A 287 -8.76 16.59 21.36
C CYS A 287 -7.49 17.40 21.04
N LEU A 288 -7.62 18.49 20.27
CA LEU A 288 -6.48 19.34 19.89
C LEU A 288 -5.87 20.11 21.07
N MET A 289 -6.67 20.47 22.08
CA MET A 289 -6.17 21.16 23.28
C MET A 289 -5.39 20.22 24.23
N PHE A 290 -5.67 18.92 24.25
CA PHE A 290 -4.94 17.96 25.10
C PHE A 290 -3.56 17.59 24.52
N CYS A 291 -3.45 17.46 23.19
CA CYS A 291 -2.15 17.22 22.55
C CYS A 291 -1.18 18.42 22.67
N LEU A 292 -1.69 19.66 22.57
CA LEU A 292 -0.84 20.85 22.70
C LEU A 292 -0.36 21.08 24.15
N LEU A 293 -1.13 20.66 25.16
CA LEU A 293 -0.70 20.77 26.55
C LEU A 293 0.40 19.76 26.92
N GLN A 294 0.39 18.54 26.35
CA GLN A 294 1.46 17.56 26.60
C GLN A 294 2.78 17.93 25.90
N ALA A 295 2.72 18.55 24.73
CA ALA A 295 3.92 19.07 24.06
C ALA A 295 4.59 20.21 24.85
N PHE A 296 3.82 21.03 25.58
CA PHE A 296 4.36 22.12 26.39
C PHE A 296 4.95 21.67 27.73
N ILE A 297 4.48 20.55 28.29
CA ILE A 297 4.99 20.00 29.56
C ILE A 297 6.29 19.22 29.32
N LEU A 298 6.43 18.52 28.19
CA LEU A 298 7.66 17.76 27.88
C LEU A 298 8.84 18.66 27.47
N ASN A 299 8.59 19.85 26.94
CA ASN A 299 9.65 20.79 26.52
C ASN A 299 10.21 21.66 27.66
N LYS A 300 9.74 21.49 28.91
CA LYS A 300 10.28 22.19 30.10
C LYS A 300 11.20 21.33 30.96
N SER A 301 11.52 20.12 30.54
CA SER A 301 12.43 19.20 31.27
C SER A 301 13.87 19.20 30.73
N PHE A 302 14.17 20.02 29.71
CA PHE A 302 15.51 20.16 29.13
C PHE A 302 15.83 21.65 28.93
N PHE A 303 15.98 22.38 30.04
CA PHE A 303 16.87 23.54 30.21
C PHE A 303 17.00 23.86 31.69
#